data_AF-A0A534HJ15-F1
#
_entry.id   AF-A0A534HJ15-F1
#
_cell.length_a   1.000
_cell.length_b   1.000
_cell.length_c   1.000
_cell.angle_alpha   90.00
_cell.angle_beta   90.00
_cell.angle_gamma   90.00
#
_symmetry.space_group_name_H-M   'P 1'
#
loop_
_entity.id
_entity.type
_entity.pdbx_description
1 polymer ?
#
loop_
_entity_poly.entity_id
_entity_poly.type
_entity_poly.pdbx_seq_one_letter_code
_entity_poly.pdbx_strand_id
1 'polypeptide(L)'
;MKTLGIIGLCVGLGTASLAGAAAPVTPMTLGSVDAVLAFCRQVNPAGASAYKALKESLLGKDDHAREVATHTSAYKNAFAQISSVLKSAPGDWAVRACNDLLPGPGPRPEHGHGSSRQSDRPNPGEHHK
;
A
#
# COMPACT_ATOMS: atom_id res chain seq x y z
N MET A 1 -26.43 59.00 -12.53
CA MET A 1 -26.38 58.71 -13.99
C MET A 1 -25.19 57.77 -14.21
N LYS A 2 -25.44 56.48 -14.50
CA LYS A 2 -25.06 55.78 -15.77
C LYS A 2 -23.53 55.72 -15.95
N THR A 3 -22.83 54.59 -15.80
CA THR A 3 -22.84 53.34 -16.59
C THR A 3 -22.01 52.28 -15.82
N LEU A 4 -22.44 51.08 -15.42
CA LEU A 4 -22.86 49.87 -16.16
C LEU A 4 -22.01 49.55 -17.41
N GLY A 5 -21.23 48.47 -17.32
CA GLY A 5 -20.35 47.90 -18.35
C GLY A 5 -18.92 47.85 -17.80
N ILE A 6 -18.38 46.70 -17.40
CA ILE A 6 -18.01 45.58 -18.27
C ILE A 6 -18.20 44.26 -17.49
N ILE A 7 -19.19 43.47 -17.89
CA ILE A 7 -19.20 42.02 -17.69
C ILE A 7 -18.23 41.47 -18.73
N GLY A 8 -17.06 41.03 -18.30
CA GLY A 8 -15.99 40.63 -19.19
C GLY A 8 -15.10 39.57 -18.58
N LEU A 9 -15.26 38.36 -19.11
CA LEU A 9 -14.25 37.32 -19.24
C LEU A 9 -14.14 36.27 -18.13
N CYS A 10 -15.01 35.27 -18.29
CA CYS A 10 -14.67 33.83 -18.25
C CYS A 10 -14.02 33.27 -16.98
N VAL A 11 -14.91 32.71 -16.16
CA VAL A 11 -14.78 31.37 -15.57
C VAL A 11 -13.93 30.47 -16.48
N GLY A 12 -12.73 30.11 -16.02
CA GLY A 12 -11.82 29.34 -16.87
C GLY A 12 -10.44 29.03 -16.28
N LEU A 13 -10.24 29.08 -14.97
CA LEU A 13 -9.22 28.24 -14.35
C LEU A 13 -9.93 26.97 -13.91
N GLY A 14 -10.35 26.21 -14.93
CA GLY A 14 -10.68 24.81 -14.77
C GLY A 14 -9.54 24.17 -14.01
N THR A 15 -9.91 23.49 -12.93
CA THR A 15 -9.16 22.44 -12.25
C THR A 15 -7.71 22.40 -12.72
N ALA A 16 -6.79 23.00 -11.95
CA ALA A 16 -5.44 22.48 -11.92
C ALA A 16 -5.62 21.02 -11.52
N SER A 17 -5.77 20.17 -12.54
CA SER A 17 -5.66 18.74 -12.40
C SER A 17 -4.31 18.62 -11.73
N LEU A 18 -4.31 18.27 -10.44
CA LEU A 18 -3.27 17.43 -9.91
C LEU A 18 -3.35 16.16 -10.76
N ALA A 19 -2.87 16.26 -11.99
CA ALA A 19 -2.25 15.16 -12.68
C ALA A 19 -1.11 14.83 -11.73
N GLY A 20 -1.40 13.92 -10.80
CA GLY A 20 -0.40 13.04 -10.23
C GLY A 20 0.16 12.28 -11.41
N ALA A 21 1.01 12.94 -12.20
CA ALA A 21 1.97 12.27 -13.03
C ALA A 21 2.73 11.41 -12.03
N ALA A 22 2.55 10.10 -12.11
CA ALA A 22 3.32 9.15 -11.34
C ALA A 22 4.79 9.59 -11.46
N ALA A 23 5.34 10.12 -10.37
CA ALA A 23 6.68 10.68 -10.42
C ALA A 23 7.61 9.56 -10.89
N PRO A 24 8.44 9.80 -11.92
CA PRO A 24 9.28 8.75 -12.46
C PRO A 24 10.11 8.13 -11.33
N VAL A 25 10.13 6.80 -11.27
CA VAL A 25 10.92 6.08 -10.27
C VAL A 25 12.37 6.48 -10.43
N THR A 26 12.89 7.22 -9.46
CA THR A 26 14.30 7.64 -9.48
C THR A 26 15.20 6.50 -9.01
N PRO A 27 16.47 6.45 -9.43
CA PRO A 27 17.41 5.47 -8.92
C PRO A 27 17.58 5.52 -7.39
N MET A 28 17.45 6.72 -6.79
CA MET A 28 17.50 6.91 -5.34
C MET A 28 16.29 6.28 -4.64
N THR A 29 15.08 6.48 -5.18
CA THR A 29 13.85 5.86 -4.66
C THR A 29 13.93 4.35 -4.78
N LEU A 30 14.36 3.83 -5.94
CA LEU A 30 14.55 2.39 -6.15
C LEU A 30 15.54 1.79 -5.14
N GLY A 31 16.70 2.42 -4.95
CA GLY A 31 17.72 1.95 -3.99
C GLY A 31 17.22 1.94 -2.55
N SER A 32 16.45 2.96 -2.16
CA SER A 32 15.87 3.04 -0.82
C SER A 32 14.84 1.94 -0.57
N VAL A 33 13.91 1.75 -1.52
CA VAL A 33 12.88 0.70 -1.43
C VAL A 33 13.53 -0.68 -1.45
N ASP A 34 14.51 -0.92 -2.32
CA ASP A 34 15.20 -2.20 -2.39
C ASP A 34 15.95 -2.54 -1.11
N ALA A 35 16.55 -1.55 -0.44
CA ALA A 35 17.21 -1.76 0.84
C ALA A 35 16.21 -2.17 1.94
N VAL A 36 15.06 -1.48 2.04
CA VAL A 36 14.00 -1.84 3.00
C VAL A 36 13.48 -3.25 2.75
N LEU A 37 13.15 -3.59 1.49
CA LEU A 37 12.60 -4.91 1.17
C LEU A 37 13.66 -6.02 1.28
N ALA A 38 14.93 -5.74 1.01
CA ALA A 38 16.02 -6.68 1.26
C ALA A 38 16.18 -6.95 2.76
N PHE A 39 16.10 -5.92 3.61
CA PHE A 39 16.13 -6.07 5.05
C PHE A 39 14.90 -6.84 5.58
N CYS A 40 13.70 -6.49 5.13
CA CYS A 40 12.47 -7.16 5.55
C CYS A 40 12.41 -8.65 5.17
N ARG A 41 12.99 -9.03 4.02
CA ARG A 41 13.16 -10.44 3.65
C ARG A 41 14.11 -11.21 4.57
N GLN A 42 15.12 -10.55 5.13
CA GLN A 42 16.05 -11.18 6.07
C GLN A 42 15.40 -11.40 7.44
N VAL A 43 14.68 -10.40 7.96
CA VAL A 43 14.07 -10.49 9.30
C VAL A 43 12.73 -11.24 9.31
N ASN A 44 11.99 -11.23 8.21
CA ASN A 44 10.73 -11.94 8.05
C ASN A 44 10.65 -12.63 6.67
N PRO A 45 11.26 -13.81 6.51
CA PRO A 45 11.27 -14.52 5.23
C PRO A 45 9.88 -15.01 4.79
N ALA A 46 8.93 -15.18 5.72
CA ALA A 46 7.57 -15.60 5.39
C ALA A 46 6.81 -14.56 4.53
N GLY A 47 7.19 -13.28 4.62
CA GLY A 47 6.62 -12.20 3.82
C GLY A 47 7.25 -12.00 2.43
N ALA A 48 8.23 -12.81 2.03
CA ALA A 48 9.05 -12.56 0.83
C ALA A 48 8.24 -12.35 -0.46
N SER A 49 7.18 -13.13 -0.68
CA SER A 49 6.30 -13.00 -1.84
C SER A 49 5.52 -11.68 -1.83
N ALA A 50 5.02 -11.28 -0.66
CA ALA A 50 4.27 -10.04 -0.47
C ALA A 50 5.18 -8.80 -0.61
N TYR A 51 6.44 -8.86 -0.17
CA TYR A 51 7.40 -7.78 -0.41
C TYR A 51 7.71 -7.58 -1.90
N LYS A 52 7.73 -8.66 -2.70
CA LYS A 52 7.86 -8.56 -4.16
C LYS A 52 6.66 -7.84 -4.77
N ALA A 53 5.44 -8.24 -4.38
CA ALA A 53 4.21 -7.58 -4.84
C ALA A 53 4.16 -6.10 -4.42
N LEU A 54 4.62 -5.77 -3.21
CA LEU A 54 4.74 -4.40 -2.73
C LEU A 54 5.71 -3.58 -3.59
N LYS A 55 6.87 -4.15 -3.96
CA LYS A 55 7.83 -3.47 -4.86
C LYS A 55 7.19 -3.09 -6.19
N GLU A 56 6.45 -4.02 -6.79
CA GLU A 56 5.76 -3.81 -8.06
C GLU A 56 4.62 -2.78 -7.95
N SER A 57 3.91 -2.76 -6.81
CA SER A 57 2.88 -1.77 -6.53
C SER A 57 3.47 -0.35 -6.38
N LEU A 58 4.61 -0.22 -5.69
CA LEU A 58 5.25 1.07 -5.42
C LEU A 58 6.01 1.64 -6.62
N LEU A 59 6.68 0.77 -7.38
CA LEU A 59 7.65 1.18 -8.41
C LEU A 59 7.20 0.84 -9.84
N GLY A 60 6.01 0.25 -9.99
CA GLY A 60 5.55 -0.27 -11.27
C GLY A 60 6.33 -1.51 -11.74
N LYS A 61 5.95 -1.98 -12.93
CA LYS A 61 6.42 -3.24 -13.54
C LYS A 61 7.49 -3.06 -14.62
N ASP A 62 8.04 -1.85 -14.78
CA ASP A 62 9.11 -1.62 -15.77
C ASP A 62 10.45 -2.17 -15.23
N ASP A 63 10.70 -3.44 -15.53
CA ASP A 63 11.90 -4.13 -15.10
C ASP A 63 13.17 -3.61 -15.80
N HIS A 64 13.06 -3.10 -17.03
CA HIS A 64 14.23 -2.63 -17.78
C HIS A 64 14.76 -1.31 -17.21
N ALA A 65 13.90 -0.32 -17.00
CA ALA A 65 14.30 0.95 -16.40
C ALA A 65 14.85 0.76 -14.97
N ARG A 66 14.26 -0.17 -14.22
CA ARG A 66 14.72 -0.52 -12.87
C ARG A 66 16.09 -1.17 -12.89
N GLU A 67 16.32 -2.13 -13.79
CA GLU A 67 17.63 -2.79 -13.94
C GLU A 67 18.72 -1.76 -14.23
N VAL A 68 18.50 -0.88 -15.22
CA VAL A 68 19.45 0.19 -15.57
C VAL A 68 19.72 1.11 -14.37
N ALA A 69 18.69 1.47 -13.61
CA ALA A 69 18.83 2.31 -12.42
C ALA A 69 19.70 1.65 -11.34
N THR A 70 19.70 0.31 -11.20
CA THR A 70 20.54 -0.39 -10.21
C THR A 70 22.05 -0.21 -10.41
N HIS A 71 22.47 0.07 -11.64
CA HIS A 71 23.88 0.26 -11.96
C HIS A 71 24.42 1.64 -11.57
N THR A 72 23.53 2.61 -11.30
CA THR A 72 23.90 3.99 -10.98
C THR A 72 24.51 4.13 -9.58
N SER A 73 25.37 5.14 -9.39
CA SER A 73 25.89 5.49 -8.07
C SER A 73 24.79 5.96 -7.12
N ALA A 74 23.79 6.69 -7.65
CA ALA A 74 22.65 7.17 -6.87
C ALA A 74 21.86 6.02 -6.23
N TYR A 75 21.58 4.95 -6.98
CA TYR A 75 20.97 3.73 -6.43
C TYR A 75 21.84 3.11 -5.35
N LYS A 76 23.12 2.85 -5.66
CA LYS A 76 24.05 2.16 -4.74
C LYS A 76 24.22 2.93 -3.42
N ASN A 77 24.33 4.26 -3.50
CA ASN A 77 24.46 5.12 -2.35
C ASN A 77 23.19 5.14 -1.50
N ALA A 78 22.02 5.23 -2.12
CA ALA A 78 20.74 5.17 -1.41
C ALA A 78 20.56 3.81 -0.71
N PHE A 79 20.81 2.72 -1.43
CA PHE A 79 20.73 1.37 -0.91
C PHE A 79 21.66 1.18 0.30
N ALA A 80 22.93 1.60 0.18
CA ALA A 80 23.92 1.46 1.25
C ALA A 80 23.56 2.29 2.48
N GLN A 81 23.14 3.55 2.30
CA GLN A 81 22.74 4.42 3.41
C GLN A 81 21.56 3.84 4.18
N ILE A 82 20.48 3.46 3.49
CA ILE A 82 19.30 2.89 4.13
C ILE A 82 19.62 1.54 4.79
N SER A 83 20.40 0.68 4.12
CA SER A 83 20.85 -0.59 4.71
C SER A 83 21.65 -0.39 5.98
N SER A 84 22.50 0.65 6.04
CA SER A 84 23.27 0.96 7.24
C SER A 84 22.36 1.37 8.40
N VAL A 85 21.36 2.22 8.15
CA VAL A 85 20.39 2.67 9.17
C VAL A 85 19.57 1.48 9.68
N LEU A 86 19.07 0.64 8.79
CA LEU A 86 18.24 -0.51 9.16
C LEU A 86 18.99 -1.57 9.97
N LYS A 87 20.30 -1.75 9.72
CA LYS A 87 21.15 -2.65 10.51
C LYS A 87 21.31 -2.23 11.97
N SER A 88 21.15 -0.94 12.27
CA SER A 88 21.20 -0.42 13.63
C SER A 88 19.86 -0.48 14.35
N ALA A 89 18.79 -0.92 13.67
CA ALA A 89 17.47 -0.98 14.25
C ALA A 89 17.30 -2.17 15.21
N PRO A 90 16.55 -2.03 16.33
CA PRO A 90 16.23 -3.15 17.20
C PRO A 90 15.45 -4.24 16.45
N GLY A 91 15.84 -5.51 16.63
CA GLY A 91 15.22 -6.65 15.91
C GLY A 91 13.70 -6.74 16.08
N ASP A 92 13.19 -6.57 17.30
CA ASP A 92 11.74 -6.63 17.57
C ASP A 92 10.95 -5.49 16.93
N TRP A 93 11.60 -4.34 16.76
CA TRP A 93 11.01 -3.22 16.04
C TRP A 93 11.03 -3.49 14.53
N ALA A 94 12.14 -4.02 14.02
CA ALA A 94 12.30 -4.37 12.61
C ALA A 94 11.28 -5.40 12.13
N VAL A 95 11.06 -6.46 12.91
CA VAL A 95 10.05 -7.49 12.58
C VAL A 95 8.65 -6.89 12.52
N ARG A 96 8.27 -6.06 13.50
CA ARG A 96 6.96 -5.38 13.52
C ARG A 96 6.79 -4.45 12.32
N ALA A 97 7.76 -3.56 12.09
CA ALA A 97 7.71 -2.63 10.96
C ALA A 97 7.62 -3.36 9.61
N CYS A 98 8.35 -4.46 9.44
CA CYS A 98 8.28 -5.26 8.22
C CYS A 98 6.94 -6.00 8.07
N ASN A 99 6.31 -6.42 9.17
CA ASN A 99 4.94 -6.98 9.13
C ASN A 99 3.90 -5.93 8.74
N ASP A 100 4.05 -4.68 9.17
CA ASP A 100 3.13 -3.59 8.82
C ASP A 100 3.18 -3.23 7.32
N LEU A 101 4.29 -3.54 6.64
CA LEU A 101 4.41 -3.38 5.18
C LEU A 101 3.66 -4.47 4.41
N LEU A 102 3.31 -5.58 5.06
CA LEU A 102 2.53 -6.62 4.42
C LEU A 102 1.07 -6.15 4.34
N PRO A 103 0.37 -6.38 3.22
CA PRO A 103 -1.06 -6.20 3.22
C PRO A 103 -1.62 -7.07 4.35
N GLY A 104 -2.22 -6.43 5.36
CA GLY A 104 -2.88 -7.15 6.43
C GLY A 104 -3.86 -8.15 5.83
N PRO A 105 -4.20 -9.25 6.53
CA PRO A 105 -5.34 -10.05 6.11
C PRO A 105 -6.50 -9.05 5.98
N GLY A 106 -6.99 -8.84 4.76
CA GLY A 106 -8.21 -8.08 4.54
C GLY A 106 -9.27 -8.61 5.52
N PRO A 107 -10.26 -7.78 5.92
CA PRO A 107 -11.25 -8.19 6.90
C PRO A 107 -11.72 -9.60 6.57
N ARG A 108 -11.38 -10.56 7.44
CA ARG A 108 -11.79 -11.95 7.24
C ARG A 108 -13.31 -11.89 7.12
N PRO A 109 -13.92 -12.42 6.04
CA PRO A 109 -15.35 -12.67 6.10
C PRO A 109 -15.55 -13.56 7.32
N GLU A 110 -16.33 -13.07 8.29
CA GLU A 110 -16.74 -13.86 9.45
C GLU A 110 -17.25 -15.20 8.93
N HIS A 111 -16.48 -16.24 9.21
CA HIS A 111 -16.93 -17.60 9.01
C HIS A 111 -17.98 -17.83 10.09
N GLY A 112 -19.23 -17.47 9.78
CA GLY A 112 -20.40 -17.73 10.60
C GLY A 112 -20.66 -19.23 10.68
N HIS A 113 -19.84 -19.95 11.45
CA HIS A 113 -20.19 -21.27 11.96
C HIS A 113 -21.09 -21.07 13.19
N GLY A 114 -22.31 -20.59 12.94
CA GLY A 114 -23.38 -20.46 13.91
C GLY A 114 -24.36 -21.60 13.73
N SER A 115 -24.06 -22.74 14.36
CA SER A 115 -24.92 -23.90 14.45
C SER A 115 -26.29 -23.50 15.02
N SER A 116 -27.32 -23.42 14.17
CA SER A 116 -28.72 -23.30 14.58
C SER A 116 -29.44 -24.61 14.29
N ARG A 117 -29.10 -25.66 15.04
CA ARG A 117 -30.04 -26.74 15.34
C ARG A 117 -30.87 -26.30 16.55
N GLN A 118 -32.04 -25.72 16.29
CA GLN A 118 -33.12 -25.64 17.27
C GLN A 118 -34.41 -25.88 16.49
N SER A 119 -34.69 -27.16 16.20
CA SER A 119 -35.70 -27.93 16.95
C SER A 119 -37.10 -27.41 16.65
N ASP A 120 -37.55 -27.68 15.43
CA ASP A 120 -38.97 -27.62 15.07
C ASP A 120 -39.79 -28.55 15.98
N ARG A 121 -40.92 -28.01 16.42
CA ARG A 121 -41.84 -28.48 17.46
C ARG A 121 -42.47 -29.85 17.16
N PRO A 122 -43.03 -30.49 18.21
CA PRO A 122 -44.38 -31.00 18.13
C PRO A 122 -45.36 -30.24 19.05
N ASN A 123 -46.55 -30.02 18.47
CA ASN A 123 -47.82 -29.51 19.02
C ASN A 123 -48.30 -30.36 20.22
N PRO A 124 -49.17 -29.90 21.16
CA PRO A 124 -50.62 -29.78 20.90
C PRO A 124 -51.43 -28.72 21.72
N GLY A 125 -52.54 -28.25 21.11
CA GLY A 125 -53.78 -27.81 21.78
C GLY A 125 -53.79 -26.40 22.38
N GLU A 126 -54.90 -25.70 22.61
CA GLU A 126 -56.34 -25.80 22.34
C GLU A 126 -56.93 -24.42 22.73
N HIS A 127 -58.18 -24.13 22.33
CA HIS A 127 -59.06 -23.01 22.78
C HIS A 127 -58.79 -21.57 22.29
N HIS A 128 -59.57 -21.11 21.31
CA HIS A 128 -60.75 -20.24 21.57
C HIS A 128 -61.32 -19.71 20.24
N LYS A 129 -62.48 -20.25 19.81
CA LYS A 129 -63.66 -19.44 19.48
C LYS A 129 -64.91 -20.30 19.50
#